data_AF-A0A9N9P8N2-F1
#
_entry.id   AF-A0A9N9P8N2-F1
#
_cell.length_a   1.000
_cell.length_b   1.000
_cell.length_c   1.000
_cell.angle_alpha   90.00
_cell.angle_beta   90.00
_cell.angle_gamma   90.00
#
_symmetry.space_group_name_H-M   'P 1'
#
loop_
_entity.id
_entity.type
_entity.pdbx_description
1 polymer ?
#
loop_
_entity_poly.entity_id
_entity_poly.type
_entity_poly.pdbx_seq_one_letter_code
_entity_poly.pdbx_strand_id
1 'polypeptide(L)'
;CKGRAVTQLHNNIHYLKNFTIHKSHAPELHNAEVAKFSSEIKRQAQETRDKPSKIIQENIINIPEAIRPYLPSTNACHRKIQHVRHTGLPPQPQNIAKFDVPNNLQNTLNDKLFLVNDQLVGQS
;
A
#
# COMPACT_ATOMS: atom_id res chain seq x y z
N CYS A 1 -13.63 12.40 -1.27
CA CYS A 1 -15.08 12.68 -1.33
C CYS A 1 -15.44 13.73 -0.26
N LYS A 2 -16.07 14.86 -0.61
CA LYS A 2 -16.38 15.98 0.31
C LYS A 2 -17.81 16.53 0.13
N GLY A 3 -18.74 15.74 -0.40
CA GLY A 3 -20.15 16.16 -0.47
C GLY A 3 -20.69 16.44 0.92
N ARG A 4 -21.40 17.56 1.09
CA ARG A 4 -22.01 17.96 2.37
C ARG A 4 -23.43 18.46 2.12
N ALA A 5 -24.36 17.97 2.93
CA ALA A 5 -25.72 18.49 3.02
C ALA A 5 -25.94 19.04 4.43
N VAL A 6 -26.54 20.22 4.52
CA VAL A 6 -26.92 20.87 5.77
C VAL A 6 -28.44 20.91 5.81
N THR A 7 -29.03 20.26 6.80
CA THR A 7 -30.47 20.30 7.05
C THR A 7 -30.77 21.14 8.28
N GLN A 8 -31.95 21.75 8.31
CA GLN A 8 -32.47 22.49 9.45
C GLN A 8 -33.75 21.79 9.92
N LEU A 9 -33.80 21.44 11.21
CA LEU A 9 -34.97 20.83 11.83
C LEU A 9 -35.96 21.93 12.25
N HIS A 10 -37.21 21.82 11.82
CA HIS A 10 -38.31 22.68 12.26
C HIS A 10 -39.61 21.88 12.31
N ASN A 11 -40.37 21.96 13.40
CA ASN A 11 -41.61 21.19 13.61
C ASN A 11 -41.45 19.68 13.35
N ASN A 12 -40.35 19.09 13.82
CA ASN A 12 -40.03 17.67 13.61
C ASN A 12 -39.83 17.25 12.13
N ILE A 13 -39.70 18.22 11.22
CA ILE A 13 -39.43 17.99 9.80
C ILE A 13 -38.07 18.60 9.47
N HIS A 14 -37.21 17.84 8.78
CA HIS A 14 -35.93 18.34 8.29
C HIS A 14 -36.10 19.01 6.92
N TYR A 15 -35.71 20.28 6.84
CA TYR A 15 -35.66 21.04 5.60
C TYR A 15 -34.23 21.12 5.10
N LEU A 16 -34.00 20.85 3.82
CA LEU A 16 -32.69 20.98 3.20
C LEU A 16 -32.34 22.47 3.06
N LYS A 17 -31.35 22.94 3.81
CA LYS A 17 -30.96 24.36 3.84
C LYS A 17 -29.92 24.67 2.77
N ASN A 18 -28.94 23.80 2.63
CA ASN A 18 -27.89 23.94 1.62
C ASN A 18 -27.32 22.56 1.31
N PHE A 19 -26.93 22.34 0.07
CA PHE A 19 -26.18 21.17 -0.33
C PHE A 19 -25.08 21.60 -1.28
N THR A 20 -23.90 21.01 -1.11
CA THR A 20 -22.84 21.10 -2.11
C THR A 20 -22.85 19.81 -2.90
N ILE A 21 -23.46 19.83 -4.09
CA ILE A 21 -23.30 18.73 -5.04
C ILE A 21 -21.84 18.73 -5.46
N HIS A 22 -21.18 17.59 -5.27
CA HIS A 22 -19.96 17.30 -6.01
C HIS A 22 -20.35 17.32 -7.48
N LYS A 23 -19.90 18.31 -8.26
CA LYS A 23 -20.02 18.24 -9.73
C LYS A 23 -19.40 16.92 -10.15
N SER A 24 -20.20 15.95 -10.57
CA SER A 24 -19.69 14.65 -10.97
C SER A 24 -18.80 14.90 -12.17
N HIS A 25 -17.49 15.02 -11.94
CA HIS A 25 -16.54 15.04 -13.04
C HIS A 25 -16.73 13.69 -13.71
N ALA A 26 -17.25 13.68 -14.94
CA ALA A 26 -17.07 12.51 -15.80
C ALA A 26 -15.60 12.10 -15.67
N PRO A 27 -15.27 10.80 -15.56
CA PRO A 27 -13.89 10.38 -15.34
C PRO A 27 -13.04 11.01 -16.43
N GLU A 28 -12.30 12.05 -16.06
CA GLU A 28 -11.40 12.71 -17.00
C GLU A 28 -10.49 11.60 -17.53
N LEU A 29 -10.26 11.54 -18.85
CA LEU A 29 -9.58 10.41 -19.50
C LEU A 29 -8.26 10.04 -18.78
N HIS A 30 -7.57 11.04 -18.22
CA HIS A 30 -6.36 10.85 -17.42
C HIS A 30 -6.58 10.00 -16.16
N ASN A 31 -7.75 10.05 -15.51
CA ASN A 31 -8.04 9.27 -14.31
C ASN A 31 -8.08 7.77 -14.63
N ALA A 32 -8.64 7.40 -15.79
CA ALA A 32 -8.69 6.02 -16.25
C ALA A 32 -7.27 5.50 -16.56
N GLU A 33 -6.46 6.30 -17.25
CA GLU A 33 -5.07 5.95 -17.57
C GLU A 33 -4.18 5.87 -16.32
N VAL A 34 -4.33 6.81 -15.38
CA VAL A 34 -3.61 6.80 -14.09
C VAL A 34 -4.02 5.61 -13.23
N ALA A 35 -5.30 5.23 -13.25
CA ALA A 35 -5.78 4.03 -12.57
C ALA A 35 -5.22 2.77 -13.22
N LYS A 36 -5.22 2.68 -14.55
CA LYS A 36 -4.64 1.56 -15.31
C LYS A 36 -3.15 1.40 -15.01
N PHE A 37 -2.39 2.49 -15.08
CA PHE A 37 -0.99 2.53 -14.67
C PHE A 37 -0.78 2.02 -13.23
N SER A 38 -1.59 2.54 -12.29
CA SER A 38 -1.50 2.15 -10.88
C SER A 38 -1.85 0.68 -10.65
N SER A 39 -2.77 0.11 -11.43
CA SER A 39 -3.14 -1.30 -11.33
C SER A 39 -2.04 -2.19 -11.90
N GLU A 40 -1.43 -1.80 -13.03
CA GLU A 40 -0.39 -2.59 -13.68
C GLU A 40 0.89 -2.67 -12.84
N ILE A 41 1.34 -1.56 -12.24
CA ILE A 41 2.51 -1.61 -11.32
C ILE A 41 2.24 -2.48 -10.10
N LYS A 42 0.99 -2.55 -9.61
CA LYS A 42 0.62 -3.41 -8.48
C LYS A 42 0.61 -4.87 -8.90
N ARG A 43 0.04 -5.17 -10.07
CA ARG A 43 -0.01 -6.52 -10.64
C ARG A 43 1.41 -7.09 -10.83
N GLN A 44 2.29 -6.34 -11.50
CA GLN A 44 3.70 -6.75 -11.67
C GLN A 44 4.43 -6.89 -10.34
N ALA A 45 4.16 -6.03 -9.36
CA ALA A 45 4.74 -6.15 -8.03
C ALA A 45 4.34 -7.43 -7.27
N GLN A 46 3.16 -7.99 -7.56
CA GLN A 46 2.67 -9.26 -7.01
C GLN A 46 3.28 -10.46 -7.73
N GLU A 47 3.37 -10.38 -9.06
CA GLU A 47 3.78 -11.51 -9.89
C GLU A 47 5.31 -11.66 -10.00
N THR A 48 6.06 -10.55 -9.88
CA THR A 48 7.51 -10.56 -10.08
C THR A 48 8.31 -10.04 -8.90
N ARG A 49 9.57 -10.50 -8.82
CA ARG A 49 10.58 -10.02 -7.86
C ARG A 49 11.46 -8.90 -8.43
N ASP A 50 11.05 -8.27 -9.54
CA ASP A 50 11.81 -7.19 -10.16
C ASP A 50 12.01 -6.00 -9.21
N LYS A 51 13.07 -5.23 -9.43
CA LYS A 51 13.31 -4.01 -8.66
C LYS A 51 12.16 -3.00 -8.91
N PRO A 52 11.68 -2.28 -7.88
CA PRO A 52 10.60 -1.30 -8.05
C PRO A 52 10.88 -0.26 -9.15
N SER A 53 12.13 0.17 -9.29
CA SER A 53 12.55 1.10 -10.35
C SER A 53 12.31 0.54 -11.76
N LYS A 54 12.59 -0.75 -11.98
CA LYS A 54 12.37 -1.43 -13.25
C LYS A 54 10.88 -1.50 -13.58
N ILE A 55 10.06 -1.97 -12.62
CA ILE A 55 8.60 -2.02 -12.75
C ILE A 55 8.03 -0.65 -13.12
N ILE A 56 8.46 0.41 -12.42
CA ILE A 56 7.98 1.77 -12.70
C ILE A 56 8.39 2.23 -14.10
N GLN A 57 9.66 2.02 -14.47
CA GLN A 57 10.20 2.48 -15.76
C GLN A 57 9.52 1.79 -16.95
N GLU A 58 9.36 0.46 -16.90
CA GLU A 58 8.69 -0.32 -17.94
C GLU A 58 7.24 0.12 -18.15
N ASN A 59 6.57 0.51 -17.07
CA ASN A 59 5.20 1.02 -17.14
C ASN A 59 5.11 2.46 -17.63
N ILE A 60 6.04 3.35 -17.23
CA ILE A 60 6.03 4.77 -17.62
C ILE A 60 6.26 4.94 -19.13
N ILE A 61 7.09 4.10 -19.75
CA ILE A 61 7.40 4.17 -21.20
C ILE A 61 6.13 4.08 -22.04
N ASN A 62 5.14 3.31 -21.59
CA ASN A 62 3.89 3.07 -22.31
C ASN A 62 2.82 4.15 -22.07
N ILE A 63 3.08 5.14 -21.21
CA ILE A 63 2.12 6.20 -20.87
C ILE A 63 2.26 7.41 -21.81
N PRO A 64 1.15 7.89 -22.41
CA PRO A 64 1.16 9.09 -23.23
C PRO A 64 1.67 10.32 -22.48
N GLU A 65 2.43 11.20 -23.16
CA GLU A 65 3.02 12.40 -22.56
C GLU A 65 1.99 13.27 -21.85
N ALA A 66 0.80 13.42 -22.45
CA ALA A 66 -0.30 14.22 -21.91
C ALA A 66 -0.80 13.74 -20.54
N ILE A 67 -0.54 12.49 -20.17
CA ILE A 67 -0.99 11.87 -18.92
C ILE A 67 0.10 11.93 -17.84
N ARG A 68 1.37 12.07 -18.22
CA ARG A 68 2.51 12.06 -17.27
C ARG A 68 2.40 13.07 -16.11
N PRO A 69 1.88 14.31 -16.30
CA PRO A 69 1.69 15.24 -15.19
C PRO A 69 0.71 14.76 -14.11
N TYR A 70 -0.19 13.84 -14.46
CA TYR A 70 -1.22 13.30 -13.57
C TYR A 70 -0.77 12.00 -12.88
N LEU A 71 0.39 11.46 -13.26
CA LEU A 71 0.91 10.24 -12.65
C LEU A 71 1.29 10.47 -11.17
N PRO A 72 1.13 9.44 -10.33
CA PRO A 72 1.67 9.48 -8.98
C PRO A 72 3.20 9.69 -9.01
N SER A 73 3.71 10.40 -8.00
CA SER A 73 5.16 10.57 -7.84
C SER A 73 5.87 9.23 -7.70
N THR A 74 7.16 9.19 -8.06
CA THR A 74 7.99 7.99 -7.92
C THR A 74 7.91 7.40 -6.52
N ASN A 75 7.98 8.24 -5.47
CA ASN A 75 7.84 7.78 -4.09
C ASN A 75 6.48 7.14 -3.81
N ALA A 76 5.38 7.69 -4.35
CA ALA A 76 4.06 7.09 -4.21
C ALA A 76 3.98 5.72 -4.92
N CYS A 77 4.62 5.57 -6.09
CA CYS A 77 4.73 4.28 -6.76
C CYS A 77 5.52 3.26 -5.93
N HIS A 78 6.69 3.64 -5.40
CA HIS A 78 7.49 2.79 -4.52
C HIS A 78 6.67 2.30 -3.31
N ARG A 79 5.94 3.20 -2.64
CA ARG A 79 5.08 2.83 -1.51
C ARG A 79 3.96 1.88 -1.90
N LYS A 80 3.34 2.05 -3.07
CA LYS A 80 2.32 1.11 -3.60
C LYS A 80 2.93 -0.28 -3.81
N ILE A 81 4.09 -0.36 -4.45
CA ILE A 81 4.80 -1.62 -4.72
C ILE A 81 5.17 -2.32 -3.40
N GLN A 82 5.75 -1.57 -2.45
CA GLN A 82 6.06 -2.09 -1.12
C GLN A 82 4.80 -2.60 -0.42
N HIS A 83 3.74 -1.79 -0.35
CA HIS A 83 2.51 -2.18 0.32
C HIS A 83 1.93 -3.49 -0.24
N VAL A 84 1.87 -3.61 -1.57
CA VAL A 84 1.35 -4.80 -2.23
C VAL A 84 2.20 -6.04 -1.95
N ARG A 85 3.53 -5.91 -1.94
CA ARG A 85 4.43 -7.02 -1.58
C ARG A 85 4.32 -7.46 -0.12
N HIS A 86 3.91 -6.56 0.76
CA HIS A 86 3.68 -6.86 2.18
C HIS A 86 2.21 -7.21 2.46
N THR A 87 1.32 -7.12 1.47
CA THR A 87 -0.08 -7.49 1.66
C THR A 87 -0.17 -9.00 1.84
N GLY A 88 -0.68 -9.44 3.00
CA GLY A 88 -0.77 -10.86 3.34
C GLY A 88 0.48 -11.45 4.00
N LEU A 89 1.56 -10.67 4.16
CA LEU A 89 2.67 -11.07 5.03
C LEU A 89 2.31 -10.82 6.50
N PRO A 90 2.77 -11.67 7.43
CA PRO A 90 2.63 -11.39 8.85
C PRO A 90 3.32 -10.06 9.19
N PRO A 91 2.81 -9.32 10.19
CA PRO A 91 3.48 -8.12 10.67
C PRO A 91 4.90 -8.46 11.09
N GLN A 92 5.83 -7.52 10.86
CA GLN A 92 7.22 -7.71 11.27
C GLN A 92 7.27 -8.08 12.77
N PRO A 93 7.97 -9.16 13.15
CA PRO A 93 8.05 -9.56 14.54
C PRO A 93 8.69 -8.44 15.36
N GLN A 94 8.03 -8.07 16.46
CA GLN A 94 8.47 -6.98 17.34
C GLN A 94 9.64 -7.39 18.24
N ASN A 95 9.90 -8.69 18.38
CA ASN A 95 11.00 -9.25 19.14
C ASN A 95 11.33 -10.65 18.60
N ILE A 96 12.50 -11.16 19.00
CA ILE A 96 13.02 -12.46 18.54
C ILE A 96 12.14 -13.63 18.98
N ALA A 97 11.44 -13.51 20.12
CA ALA A 97 10.54 -14.56 20.63
C ALA A 97 9.31 -14.77 19.74
N LYS A 98 8.93 -13.78 18.93
CA LYS A 98 7.85 -13.88 17.94
C LYS A 98 8.34 -14.40 16.57
N PHE A 99 9.63 -14.70 16.43
CA PHE A 99 10.17 -15.26 15.20
C PHE A 99 9.98 -16.79 15.21
N ASP A 100 9.15 -17.29 14.30
CA ASP A 100 8.91 -18.72 14.14
C ASP A 100 10.06 -19.35 13.33
N VAL A 101 10.96 -20.04 14.02
CA VAL A 101 12.09 -20.75 13.41
C VAL A 101 11.71 -22.20 13.21
N PRO A 102 11.70 -22.71 11.96
CA PRO A 102 11.52 -24.12 11.69
C PRO A 102 12.49 -24.98 12.51
N ASN A 103 12.03 -26.09 13.08
CA ASN A 103 12.83 -26.94 13.99
C ASN A 103 14.19 -27.34 13.40
N ASN A 104 14.27 -27.56 12.08
CA ASN A 104 15.49 -27.91 11.37
C ASN A 104 16.53 -26.77 11.27
N LEU A 105 16.17 -25.55 11.66
CA LEU A 105 17.03 -24.36 11.64
C LEU A 105 17.28 -23.80 13.05
N GLN A 106 16.74 -24.43 14.09
CA GLN A 106 16.95 -24.01 15.47
C GLN A 106 18.35 -24.38 15.97
N ASN A 107 18.95 -25.43 15.41
CA ASN A 107 20.23 -25.97 15.83
C ASN A 107 21.32 -25.73 14.77
N THR A 108 22.53 -25.50 15.25
CA THR A 108 23.76 -25.49 14.46
C THR A 108 24.11 -26.92 14.00
N LEU A 109 25.08 -27.05 13.09
CA LEU A 109 25.62 -28.35 12.66
C LEU A 109 26.20 -29.20 13.81
N ASN A 110 26.43 -28.60 14.98
CA ASN A 110 26.93 -29.24 16.19
C ASN A 110 25.85 -29.35 17.28
N ASP A 111 24.57 -29.34 16.90
CA ASP A 111 23.40 -29.47 17.78
C ASP A 111 23.24 -28.39 18.87
N LYS A 112 23.99 -27.29 18.78
CA LYS A 112 23.79 -26.12 19.67
C LYS A 112 22.69 -25.22 19.14
N LEU A 113 21.85 -24.70 20.03
CA LEU A 113 20.84 -23.70 19.68
C LEU A 113 21.50 -22.49 19.01
N PHE A 114 20.96 -22.03 17.88
CA PHE A 114 21.54 -20.94 17.09
C PHE A 114 21.17 -19.56 17.65
N LEU A 115 19.99 -19.41 18.26
CA LEU A 115 19.45 -18.13 18.74
C LEU A 115 19.62 -17.92 20.25
N VAL A 116 20.85 -18.07 20.75
CA VAL A 116 21.15 -18.01 22.20
C VAL A 116 21.28 -16.57 22.74
N ASN A 117 21.59 -15.59 21.89
CA ASN A 117 22.27 -14.37 22.37
C ASN A 117 21.40 -13.27 23.01
N ASP A 118 20.07 -13.35 23.04
CA ASP A 118 19.23 -12.31 23.67
C ASP A 118 18.42 -12.78 24.90
N GLN A 119 18.40 -14.08 25.23
CA GLN A 119 17.75 -14.53 26.48
C GLN A 119 18.48 -14.05 27.74
N LEU A 120 19.75 -13.65 27.62
CA LEU A 120 20.60 -13.21 28.73
C LEU A 120 20.67 -11.69 28.92
N VAL A 121 20.18 -10.87 27.97
CA VAL A 121 20.29 -9.40 28.02
C VAL A 121 19.18 -8.74 28.85
N GLY A 122 18.32 -9.54 29.50
CA GLY A 122 17.25 -9.07 30.40
C GLY A 122 17.37 -9.52 31.85
N GLN A 123 18.48 -10.14 32.24
CA GLN A 123 18.76 -10.46 33.65
C GLN A 123 19.96 -9.66 34.14
N SER A 124 19.72 -8.40 34.47
CA SER A 124 20.59 -7.57 35.31
C SER A 124 19.77 -6.64 36.19
#